data_AF-A0A1B6IA98-F1
#
_entry.id   AF-A0A1B6IA98-F1
#
_cell.length_a   1.000
_cell.length_b   1.000
_cell.length_c   1.000
_cell.angle_alpha   90.00
_cell.angle_beta   90.00
_cell.angle_gamma   90.00
#
_symmetry.space_group_name_H-M   'P 1'
#
loop_
_entity.id
_entity.type
_entity.pdbx_description
1 polymer ?
#
loop_
_entity_poly.entity_id
_entity_poly.type
_entity_poly.pdbx_seq_one_letter_code
_entity_poly.pdbx_strand_id
1 'polypeptide(L)'
;LPEGTLLEGFADLRRAEALEQLRDLLRGEPGLVVPLDNEQFLLSYLRPCKFYHESAFERIKKMYKFRPKHAKYFMNLLPSRDKNVFEQCLLTVLPNRDQHGSRILMIEAGDKWKPKEVSLTELLRGVLLVLEAAILEPRTQISGSIVLIDLRGLSMHHVWQFSPG
;
A
#
# COMPACT_ATOMS: atom_id res chain seq x y z
N LEU A 1 15.91 -32.41 18.50
CA LEU A 1 14.98 -31.25 18.43
C LEU A 1 14.06 -31.47 17.24
N PRO A 2 12.74 -31.25 17.35
CA PRO A 2 11.85 -31.41 16.20
C PRO A 2 12.21 -30.39 15.11
N GLU A 3 12.26 -30.82 13.85
CA GLU A 3 12.69 -30.00 12.69
C GLU A 3 11.96 -28.64 12.60
N GLY A 4 10.69 -28.58 13.02
CA GLY A 4 9.90 -27.33 13.01
C GLY A 4 10.50 -26.23 13.86
N THR A 5 11.06 -26.56 15.04
CA THR A 5 11.65 -25.57 15.96
C THR A 5 12.99 -25.02 15.43
N LEU A 6 13.73 -25.84 14.67
CA LEU A 6 14.97 -25.39 14.04
C LEU A 6 14.68 -24.44 12.86
N LEU A 7 13.71 -24.78 12.01
CA LEU A 7 13.31 -23.94 10.86
C LEU A 7 12.72 -22.60 11.28
N GLU A 8 11.93 -22.56 12.36
CA GLU A 8 11.45 -21.31 12.97
C GLU A 8 12.62 -20.45 13.47
N GLY A 9 13.56 -21.05 14.20
CA GLY A 9 14.77 -20.35 14.65
C GLY A 9 15.60 -19.75 13.52
N PHE A 10 15.78 -20.47 12.40
CA PHE A 10 16.49 -19.93 11.22
C PHE A 10 15.71 -18.83 10.49
N ALA A 11 14.37 -18.87 10.50
CA ALA A 11 13.56 -17.80 9.94
C ALA A 11 13.66 -16.52 10.78
N ASP A 12 13.67 -16.65 12.10
CA ASP A 12 13.81 -15.53 13.04
C ASP A 12 15.20 -14.88 12.97
N LEU A 13 16.27 -15.67 12.85
CA LEU A 13 17.63 -15.15 12.65
C LEU A 13 17.74 -14.32 11.37
N ARG A 14 17.27 -14.85 10.24
CA ARG A 14 17.31 -14.11 8.95
C ARG A 14 16.50 -12.82 8.99
N ARG A 15 15.37 -12.81 9.71
CA ARG A 15 14.57 -11.61 9.92
C ARG A 15 15.35 -10.55 10.72
N ALA A 16 15.98 -10.95 11.81
CA ALA A 16 16.76 -10.04 12.66
C ALA A 16 17.95 -9.43 11.91
N GLU A 17 18.67 -10.26 11.15
CA GLU A 17 19.79 -9.82 10.30
C GLU A 17 19.34 -8.80 9.24
N ALA A 18 18.27 -9.10 8.50
CA ALA A 18 17.75 -8.21 7.46
C ALA A 18 17.24 -6.87 8.02
N LEU A 19 16.67 -6.87 9.23
CA LEU A 19 16.27 -5.64 9.92
C LEU A 19 17.48 -4.77 10.25
N GLU A 20 18.55 -5.35 10.80
CA GLU A 20 19.72 -4.57 11.18
C GLU A 20 20.48 -4.05 9.95
N GLN A 21 20.64 -4.89 8.92
CA GLN A 21 21.25 -4.47 7.65
C GLN A 21 20.46 -3.34 6.99
N LEU A 22 19.12 -3.38 7.03
CA LEU A 22 18.31 -2.28 6.54
C LEU A 22 18.48 -1.01 7.40
N ARG A 23 18.57 -1.13 8.72
CA ARG A 23 18.84 0.02 9.61
C ARG A 23 20.19 0.65 9.28
N ASP A 24 21.23 -0.15 9.05
CA ASP A 24 22.57 0.35 8.69
C ASP A 24 22.55 1.14 7.39
N LEU A 25 21.90 0.62 6.35
CA LEU A 25 21.72 1.35 5.09
C LEU A 25 20.98 2.68 5.29
N LEU A 26 19.92 2.69 6.11
CA LEU A 26 19.12 3.90 6.36
C LEU A 26 19.86 4.93 7.21
N ARG A 27 20.66 4.50 8.21
CA ARG A 27 21.56 5.38 8.99
C ARG A 27 22.61 6.03 8.09
N GLY A 28 23.05 5.32 7.05
CA GLY A 28 24.01 5.80 6.05
C GLY A 28 23.46 6.81 5.04
N GLU A 29 22.18 7.19 5.10
CA GLU A 29 21.53 8.12 4.14
C GLU A 29 21.02 9.39 4.87
N PRO A 30 21.86 10.44 5.05
CA PRO A 30 21.56 11.59 5.90
C PRO A 30 20.33 12.42 5.50
N GLY A 31 19.89 12.32 4.24
CA GLY A 31 18.73 13.05 3.71
C GLY A 31 17.40 12.30 3.85
N LEU A 32 17.40 11.06 4.37
CA LEU A 32 16.23 10.19 4.44
C LEU A 32 15.79 9.97 5.89
N VAL A 33 14.82 10.77 6.34
CA VAL A 33 14.28 10.66 7.70
C VAL A 33 13.16 9.62 7.76
N VAL A 34 13.47 8.48 8.37
CA VAL A 34 12.56 7.33 8.52
C VAL A 34 12.46 6.91 10.00
N PRO A 35 11.36 6.27 10.43
CA PRO A 35 11.25 5.77 11.80
C PRO A 35 12.06 4.47 11.98
N LEU A 36 13.37 4.59 12.20
CA LEU A 36 14.33 3.47 12.32
C LEU A 36 13.96 2.46 13.43
N ASP A 37 13.39 2.96 14.53
CA ASP A 37 13.02 2.13 15.69
C ASP A 37 11.65 1.48 15.52
N ASN A 38 10.89 1.85 14.48
CA ASN A 38 9.61 1.24 14.18
C ASN A 38 9.81 -0.03 13.33
N GLU A 39 9.96 -1.16 14.01
CA GLU A 39 10.14 -2.45 13.34
C GLU A 39 8.98 -2.80 12.40
N GLN A 40 7.72 -2.48 12.76
CA GLN A 40 6.58 -2.77 11.90
C GLN A 40 6.65 -1.97 10.59
N PHE A 41 7.13 -0.73 10.62
CA PHE A 41 7.43 0.05 9.42
C PHE A 41 8.51 -0.64 8.59
N LEU A 42 9.65 -1.01 9.17
CA LEU A 42 10.74 -1.66 8.42
C LEU A 42 10.30 -2.99 7.80
N LEU A 43 9.57 -3.81 8.57
CA LEU A 43 9.02 -5.07 8.11
C LEU A 43 8.03 -4.89 6.96
N SER A 44 7.28 -3.79 6.92
CA SER A 44 6.37 -3.51 5.81
C SER A 44 7.08 -3.36 4.46
N TYR A 45 8.37 -2.99 4.47
CA TYR A 45 9.21 -2.94 3.27
C TYR A 45 10.01 -4.23 3.06
N LEU A 46 10.43 -4.92 4.13
CA LEU A 46 11.21 -6.16 4.04
C LEU A 46 10.37 -7.35 3.56
N ARG A 47 9.14 -7.53 4.07
CA ARG A 47 8.30 -8.69 3.74
C ARG A 47 8.02 -8.80 2.23
N PRO A 48 7.59 -7.73 1.52
CA PRO A 48 7.40 -7.78 0.06
C PRO A 48 8.70 -8.00 -0.71
N CYS A 49 9.83 -7.63 -0.12
CA CYS A 49 11.17 -7.81 -0.69
C CYS A 49 11.83 -9.13 -0.27
N LYS A 50 11.08 -10.09 0.32
CA LYS A 50 11.62 -11.38 0.78
C LYS A 50 12.84 -11.23 1.69
N PHE A 51 12.86 -10.16 2.49
CA PHE A 51 13.96 -9.79 3.39
C PHE A 51 15.29 -9.41 2.71
N TYR A 52 15.31 -9.13 1.39
CA TYR A 52 16.44 -8.48 0.74
C TYR A 52 16.50 -6.99 1.14
N HIS A 53 17.36 -6.66 2.10
CA HIS A 53 17.45 -5.32 2.71
C HIS A 53 17.80 -4.22 1.68
N GLU A 54 18.67 -4.47 0.71
CA GLU A 54 18.98 -3.50 -0.36
C GLU A 54 17.73 -3.17 -1.21
N SER A 55 16.92 -4.19 -1.53
CA SER A 55 15.67 -3.99 -2.26
C SER A 55 14.64 -3.20 -1.46
N ALA A 56 14.56 -3.44 -0.15
CA ALA A 56 13.71 -2.68 0.77
C ALA A 56 14.18 -1.22 0.88
N PHE A 57 15.48 -1.00 1.02
CA PHE A 57 16.10 0.34 1.05
C PHE A 57 15.78 1.16 -0.19
N GLU A 58 15.98 0.59 -1.39
CA GLU A 58 15.64 1.26 -2.65
C GLU A 58 14.14 1.56 -2.78
N ARG A 59 13.28 0.67 -2.27
CA ARG A 59 11.83 0.90 -2.24
C ARG A 59 11.46 2.07 -1.30
N ILE A 60 12.08 2.15 -0.12
CA ILE A 60 11.89 3.27 0.81
C ILE A 60 12.31 4.58 0.15
N LYS A 61 13.51 4.64 -0.45
CA LYS A 61 14.02 5.82 -1.17
C LYS A 61 13.06 6.29 -2.26
N LYS A 62 12.55 5.34 -3.06
CA LYS A 62 11.56 5.63 -4.11
C LYS A 62 10.28 6.22 -3.51
N MET A 63 9.78 5.67 -2.40
CA MET A 63 8.57 6.22 -1.75
C MET A 63 8.76 7.62 -1.19
N TYR A 64 9.88 7.88 -0.53
CA TYR A 64 10.15 9.20 0.04
C TYR A 64 10.36 10.27 -1.03
N LYS A 65 10.82 9.91 -2.24
CA LYS A 65 10.86 10.80 -3.41
C LYS A 65 9.50 10.97 -4.08
N PHE A 66 8.71 9.90 -4.15
CA PHE A 66 7.43 9.87 -4.87
C PHE A 66 6.34 10.68 -4.17
N ARG A 67 6.18 10.51 -2.84
CA ARG A 67 5.09 11.15 -2.09
C ARG A 67 5.10 12.68 -2.21
N PRO A 68 6.23 13.39 -2.02
CA PRO A 68 6.27 14.85 -2.20
C PRO A 68 6.02 15.28 -3.65
N LYS A 69 6.57 14.56 -4.63
CA LYS A 69 6.35 14.82 -6.06
C LYS A 69 4.88 14.74 -6.45
N HIS A 70 4.11 13.88 -5.78
CA HIS A 70 2.70 13.67 -6.01
C HIS A 70 1.83 14.15 -4.85
N ALA A 71 2.21 15.26 -4.21
CA ALA A 71 1.56 15.81 -3.01
C ALA A 71 0.03 15.95 -3.13
N LYS A 72 -0.51 16.23 -4.33
CA LYS A 72 -1.97 16.27 -4.55
C LYS A 72 -2.71 15.01 -4.06
N TYR A 73 -2.07 13.84 -4.13
CA TYR A 73 -2.65 12.57 -3.71
C TYR A 73 -2.24 12.14 -2.30
N PHE A 74 -1.06 12.55 -1.81
CA PHE A 74 -0.52 12.06 -0.52
C PHE A 74 -0.62 13.07 0.62
N MET A 75 -0.69 14.36 0.33
CA MET A 75 -0.76 15.40 1.35
C MET A 75 -2.12 15.37 2.05
N ASN A 76 -2.11 15.40 3.39
CA ASN A 76 -3.31 15.37 4.23
C ASN A 76 -4.25 14.19 3.89
N LEU A 77 -3.68 13.02 3.60
CA LEU A 77 -4.44 11.82 3.26
C LEU A 77 -5.12 11.27 4.53
N LEU A 78 -6.39 11.62 4.73
CA LEU A 78 -7.17 11.27 5.92
C LEU A 78 -8.60 10.90 5.51
N PRO A 79 -9.21 9.84 6.09
CA PRO A 79 -10.59 9.48 5.77
C PRO A 79 -11.59 10.63 6.00
N SER A 80 -11.31 11.50 6.99
CA SER A 80 -12.15 12.66 7.28
C SER A 80 -12.12 13.77 6.22
N ARG A 81 -11.11 13.79 5.33
CA ARG A 81 -10.98 14.79 4.25
C ARG A 81 -11.45 14.28 2.90
N ASP A 82 -11.53 12.96 2.74
CA ASP A 82 -11.92 12.27 1.52
C ASP A 82 -13.15 11.39 1.82
N LYS A 83 -14.20 11.97 2.43
CA LYS A 83 -15.35 11.20 2.92
C LYS A 83 -16.28 10.74 1.80
N ASN A 84 -16.47 11.54 0.76
CA ASN A 84 -17.53 11.29 -0.22
C ASN A 84 -17.28 9.98 -0.96
N VAL A 85 -16.02 9.65 -1.29
CA VAL A 85 -15.67 8.37 -1.91
C VAL A 85 -16.13 7.15 -1.06
N PHE A 86 -16.06 7.25 0.27
CA PHE A 86 -16.49 6.18 1.18
C PHE A 86 -18.00 6.21 1.42
N GLU A 87 -18.60 7.39 1.59
CA GLU A 87 -20.04 7.57 1.77
C GLU A 87 -20.82 7.09 0.54
N GLN A 88 -20.26 7.25 -0.66
CA GLN A 88 -20.81 6.72 -1.91
C GLN A 88 -20.48 5.25 -2.17
N CYS A 89 -19.79 4.58 -1.23
CA CYS A 89 -19.43 3.17 -1.33
C CYS A 89 -18.68 2.81 -2.62
N LEU A 90 -17.84 3.72 -3.15
CA LEU A 90 -17.09 3.48 -4.39
C LEU A 90 -15.92 2.52 -4.19
N LEU A 91 -15.52 2.30 -2.93
CA LEU A 91 -14.41 1.45 -2.55
C LEU A 91 -14.90 0.43 -1.51
N THR A 92 -14.78 -0.85 -1.84
CA THR A 92 -15.14 -1.93 -0.92
C THR A 92 -13.95 -2.86 -0.73
N VAL A 93 -13.45 -2.95 0.51
CA VAL A 93 -12.50 -4.00 0.89
C VAL A 93 -13.29 -5.25 1.25
N LEU A 94 -13.17 -6.31 0.46
CA LEU A 94 -13.92 -7.52 0.73
C LEU A 94 -13.45 -8.17 2.03
N PRO A 95 -14.36 -8.75 2.84
CA PRO A 95 -13.99 -9.41 4.10
C PRO A 95 -13.08 -10.61 3.84
N ASN A 96 -13.32 -11.32 2.74
CA ASN A 96 -12.58 -12.50 2.34
C ASN A 96 -11.34 -12.13 1.52
N ARG A 97 -10.35 -13.02 1.56
CA ARG A 97 -9.15 -12.97 0.72
C ARG A 97 -9.31 -13.96 -0.43
N ASP A 98 -8.48 -13.82 -1.46
CA ASP A 98 -8.44 -14.80 -2.55
C ASP A 98 -7.83 -16.15 -2.08
N GLN A 99 -7.73 -17.10 -3.00
CA GLN A 99 -7.11 -18.42 -2.76
C GLN A 99 -5.61 -18.36 -2.39
N HIS A 100 -4.94 -17.23 -2.64
CA HIS A 100 -3.53 -17.00 -2.31
C HIS A 100 -3.33 -16.13 -1.05
N GLY A 101 -4.43 -15.70 -0.40
CA GLY A 101 -4.41 -14.84 0.78
C GLY A 101 -4.31 -13.34 0.48
N SER A 102 -4.42 -12.93 -0.78
CA SER A 102 -4.37 -11.54 -1.23
C SER A 102 -5.58 -10.76 -0.71
N ARG A 103 -5.37 -9.49 -0.30
CA ARG A 103 -6.48 -8.59 0.07
C ARG A 103 -7.23 -8.15 -1.19
N ILE A 104 -8.56 -8.13 -1.19
CA ILE A 104 -9.35 -7.76 -2.37
C ILE A 104 -10.00 -6.39 -2.15
N LEU A 105 -9.69 -5.45 -3.05
CA LEU A 105 -10.35 -4.14 -3.16
C LEU A 105 -11.23 -4.13 -4.41
N MET A 106 -12.50 -3.82 -4.25
CA MET A 106 -13.43 -3.54 -5.36
C MET A 106 -13.59 -2.04 -5.51
N ILE A 107 -13.46 -1.55 -6.75
CA ILE A 107 -13.60 -0.15 -7.14
C ILE A 107 -14.78 -0.05 -8.11
N GLU A 108 -15.74 0.79 -7.77
CA GLU A 108 -16.91 1.09 -8.60
C GLU A 108 -16.56 2.31 -9.47
N ALA A 109 -16.15 2.08 -10.72
CA ALA A 109 -15.70 3.14 -11.65
C ALA A 109 -16.63 3.32 -12.86
N GLY A 110 -17.79 2.66 -12.83
CA GLY A 110 -18.83 2.72 -13.85
C GLY A 110 -19.99 3.64 -13.44
N ASP A 111 -21.21 3.12 -13.51
CA ASP A 111 -22.48 3.83 -13.25
C ASP A 111 -22.59 4.44 -11.84
N LYS A 112 -22.03 3.80 -10.82
CA LYS A 112 -22.03 4.30 -9.44
C LYS A 112 -21.11 5.49 -9.23
N TRP A 113 -20.02 5.59 -10.00
CA TRP A 113 -19.12 6.73 -9.86
C TRP A 113 -19.70 7.94 -10.56
N LYS A 114 -19.97 9.00 -9.79
CA LYS A 114 -20.45 10.27 -10.33
C LYS A 114 -19.34 11.32 -10.21
N PRO A 115 -18.60 11.64 -11.28
CA PRO A 115 -17.43 12.55 -11.19
C PRO A 115 -17.72 13.96 -10.68
N LYS A 116 -18.97 14.43 -10.81
CA LYS A 116 -19.42 15.72 -10.29
C LYS A 116 -19.53 15.74 -8.77
N GLU A 117 -19.75 14.57 -8.15
CA GLU A 117 -19.89 14.42 -6.71
C GLU A 117 -18.57 13.94 -6.08
N VAL A 118 -17.89 12.98 -6.72
CA VAL A 118 -16.58 12.46 -6.31
C VAL A 118 -15.59 12.65 -7.46
N SER A 119 -14.67 13.61 -7.31
CA SER A 119 -13.64 13.84 -8.33
C SER A 119 -12.72 12.62 -8.50
N LEU A 120 -12.07 12.49 -9.66
CA LEU A 120 -11.05 11.44 -9.85
C LEU A 120 -9.92 11.54 -8.80
N THR A 121 -9.56 12.75 -8.38
CA THR A 121 -8.54 12.95 -7.33
C THR A 121 -9.01 12.37 -6.00
N GLU A 122 -10.27 12.60 -5.61
CA GLU A 122 -10.83 12.04 -4.39
C GLU A 122 -10.92 10.51 -4.45
N LEU A 123 -11.35 9.96 -5.59
CA LEU A 123 -11.39 8.52 -5.82
C LEU A 123 -9.99 7.88 -5.64
N LEU A 124 -8.97 8.44 -6.29
CA LEU A 124 -7.59 7.96 -6.17
C LEU A 124 -7.04 8.11 -4.75
N ARG A 125 -7.38 9.18 -4.03
CA ARG A 125 -7.01 9.37 -2.62
C ARG A 125 -7.68 8.32 -1.73
N GLY A 126 -8.95 8.00 -1.96
CA GLY A 126 -9.63 6.89 -1.30
C GLY A 126 -8.92 5.55 -1.52
N VAL A 127 -8.49 5.26 -2.76
CA VAL A 127 -7.70 4.05 -3.07
C VAL A 127 -6.38 4.06 -2.30
N LEU A 128 -5.67 5.18 -2.25
CA LEU A 128 -4.42 5.30 -1.48
C LEU A 128 -4.65 5.08 0.02
N LEU A 129 -5.73 5.60 0.62
CA LEU A 129 -6.07 5.33 2.02
C LEU A 129 -6.25 3.82 2.28
N VAL A 130 -6.95 3.12 1.40
CA VAL A 130 -7.11 1.67 1.50
C VAL A 130 -5.77 0.95 1.37
N LEU A 131 -4.90 1.38 0.45
CA LEU A 131 -3.58 0.79 0.27
C LEU A 131 -2.66 1.04 1.47
N GLU A 132 -2.66 2.24 2.06
CA GLU A 132 -1.90 2.53 3.28
C GLU A 132 -2.35 1.64 4.44
N ALA A 133 -3.66 1.43 4.61
CA ALA A 133 -4.18 0.50 5.61
C ALA A 133 -3.78 -0.96 5.31
N ALA A 134 -3.83 -1.37 4.03
CA ALA A 134 -3.46 -2.71 3.60
C ALA A 134 -1.97 -3.02 3.85
N ILE A 135 -1.08 -2.02 3.72
CA ILE A 135 0.35 -2.15 4.03
C ILE A 135 0.58 -2.40 5.52
N LEU A 136 -0.34 -2.06 6.43
CA LEU A 136 -0.19 -2.36 7.85
C LEU A 136 -0.45 -3.84 8.18
N GLU A 137 -1.15 -4.58 7.32
CA GLU A 137 -1.51 -5.98 7.53
C GLU A 137 -0.36 -6.92 7.13
N PRO A 138 0.29 -7.67 8.05
CA PRO A 138 1.42 -8.55 7.72
C PRO A 138 1.10 -9.59 6.66
N ARG A 139 -0.13 -10.13 6.67
CA ARG A 139 -0.58 -11.10 5.66
C ARG A 139 -0.62 -10.48 4.27
N THR A 140 -1.06 -9.23 4.15
CA THR A 140 -1.12 -8.51 2.87
C THR A 140 0.27 -8.11 2.38
N GLN A 141 1.22 -7.83 3.28
CA GLN A 141 2.62 -7.58 2.91
C GLN A 141 3.30 -8.81 2.26
N ILE A 142 2.79 -10.03 2.54
CA ILE A 142 3.31 -11.28 2.00
C ILE A 142 2.51 -11.72 0.76
N SER A 143 1.18 -11.75 0.87
CA SER A 143 0.30 -12.26 -0.19
C SER A 143 -0.08 -11.21 -1.24
N GLY A 144 0.13 -9.93 -0.98
CA GLY A 144 -0.25 -8.85 -1.88
C GLY A 144 -1.75 -8.54 -1.86
N SER A 145 -2.21 -7.84 -2.90
CA SER A 145 -3.59 -7.39 -3.05
C SER A 145 -4.06 -7.53 -4.49
N ILE A 146 -5.36 -7.73 -4.67
CA ILE A 146 -6.06 -7.74 -5.96
C ILE A 146 -7.03 -6.56 -5.99
N VAL A 147 -7.05 -5.86 -7.12
CA VAL A 147 -8.01 -4.79 -7.37
C VAL A 147 -8.97 -5.24 -8.46
N LEU A 148 -10.26 -5.26 -8.13
CA LEU A 148 -11.35 -5.48 -9.05
C LEU A 148 -11.96 -4.13 -9.39
N ILE A 149 -12.14 -3.82 -10.67
CA ILE A 149 -12.72 -2.55 -11.10
C ILE A 149 -14.01 -2.87 -11.86
N ASP A 150 -15.15 -2.51 -11.28
CA ASP A 150 -16.43 -2.59 -11.98
C ASP A 150 -16.57 -1.36 -12.91
N LEU A 151 -16.62 -1.65 -14.21
CA LEU A 151 -16.73 -0.68 -15.29
C LEU A 151 -18.11 -0.69 -15.94
N ARG A 152 -19.09 -1.38 -15.34
CA ARG A 152 -20.46 -1.40 -15.87
C ARG A 152 -21.04 0.00 -15.90
N GLY A 153 -21.51 0.45 -17.07
CA GLY A 153 -22.00 1.82 -17.25
C GLY A 153 -20.90 2.87 -17.35
N LEU A 154 -19.65 2.47 -17.57
CA LEU A 154 -18.57 3.39 -17.95
C LEU A 154 -18.98 4.16 -19.22
N SER A 155 -18.86 5.48 -19.17
CA SER A 155 -19.20 6.38 -20.27
C SER A 155 -18.02 7.29 -20.62
N MET A 156 -18.09 7.97 -21.76
CA MET A 156 -17.06 8.95 -22.14
C MET A 156 -16.87 10.04 -21.08
N HIS A 157 -17.92 10.43 -20.35
CA HIS A 157 -17.80 11.40 -19.26
C HIS A 157 -16.86 10.93 -18.14
N HIS A 158 -16.81 9.64 -17.84
CA HIS A 158 -15.85 9.03 -16.92
C HIS A 158 -14.44 9.04 -17.51
N VAL A 159 -14.29 8.63 -18.77
CA VAL A 159 -12.99 8.58 -19.46
C VAL A 159 -12.34 9.96 -19.53
N TRP A 160 -13.12 11.01 -19.81
CA TRP A 160 -12.63 12.39 -19.86
C TRP A 160 -12.12 12.95 -18.53
N GLN A 161 -12.39 12.28 -17.40
CA GLN A 161 -11.78 12.65 -16.13
C GLN A 161 -10.28 12.32 -16.09
N PHE A 162 -9.83 11.37 -16.91
CA PHE A 162 -8.43 10.99 -17.02
C PHE A 162 -7.73 11.89 -18.04
N SER A 163 -6.95 12.84 -17.56
CA SER A 163 -6.04 13.61 -18.42
C SER A 163 -4.77 12.79 -18.70
N PRO A 164 -4.26 12.76 -19.95
CA PRO A 164 -2.87 12.38 -20.18
C PRO A 164 -1.98 13.30 -19.32
N GLY A 165 -1.12 12.70 -18.51
CA GLY A 165 -0.26 13.42 -17.57
C GLY A 165 0.77 14.33 -18.23
#